data_AF-A0A1G1K8J2-F1
#
_entry.id   AF-A0A1G1K8J2-F1
#
_cell.length_a   1.000
_cell.length_b   1.000
_cell.length_c   1.000
_cell.angle_alpha   90.00
_cell.angle_beta   90.00
_cell.angle_gamma   90.00
#
_symmetry.space_group_name_H-M   'P 1'
#
loop_
_entity.id
_entity.type
_entity.pdbx_description
1 polymer ?
#
loop_
_entity_poly.entity_id
_entity_poly.type
_entity_poly.pdbx_seq_one_letter_code
_entity_poly.pdbx_strand_id
1 'polypeptide(L)'
;MNERERYRVPFILFLFIFLSAAEAAPMSYKLDGRVLRVDESSRMLYVEFTHPATGEVSEKVFTVPQDCGFKNVKGLGKLNAGDLVSAEYLPEGEMLKAIYIEHVPTAELAMTTPGEVAKTLFQIKSNEKKNAKDAPRGQSV
;
A
#
# COMPACT_ATOMS: atom_id res chain seq x y z
N MET A 1 -8.51 -17.45 69.66
CA MET A 1 -9.90 -17.36 69.16
C MET A 1 -10.29 -15.89 69.10
N ASN A 2 -11.04 -15.49 68.07
CA ASN A 2 -11.57 -14.14 67.72
C ASN A 2 -10.62 -13.37 66.77
N GLU A 3 -10.70 -13.44 65.43
CA GLU A 3 -11.86 -13.31 64.52
C GLU A 3 -12.74 -12.09 64.82
N ARG A 4 -12.50 -10.97 64.11
CA ARG A 4 -13.40 -10.46 63.07
C ARG A 4 -12.91 -9.14 62.47
N GLU A 5 -12.91 -9.13 61.14
CA GLU A 5 -13.19 -8.00 60.26
C GLU A 5 -12.31 -6.75 60.35
N ARG A 6 -11.25 -6.70 59.52
CA ARG A 6 -10.74 -5.43 59.00
C ARG A 6 -10.30 -5.56 57.55
N TYR A 7 -11.12 -4.96 56.69
CA TYR A 7 -10.80 -4.41 55.37
C TYR A 7 -10.37 -5.40 54.29
N ARG A 8 -11.39 -6.00 53.68
CA ARG A 8 -11.44 -6.27 52.24
C ARG A 8 -11.09 -4.98 51.45
N VAL A 9 -10.48 -5.16 50.28
CA VAL A 9 -10.08 -4.15 49.26
C VAL A 9 -8.66 -3.58 49.49
N PRO A 10 -7.66 -4.09 48.72
CA PRO A 10 -7.37 -3.43 47.45
C PRO A 10 -7.00 -4.41 46.32
N PHE A 11 -7.86 -5.40 46.02
CA PHE A 11 -7.66 -6.21 44.81
C PHE A 11 -8.07 -5.46 43.52
N ILE A 12 -8.87 -4.40 43.64
CA ILE A 12 -9.36 -3.60 42.50
C ILE A 12 -8.29 -2.61 42.00
N LEU A 13 -7.26 -2.28 42.79
CA LEU A 13 -6.21 -1.34 42.37
C LEU A 13 -5.20 -1.94 41.37
N PHE A 14 -5.12 -3.28 41.27
CA PHE A 14 -4.22 -3.94 40.32
C PHE A 14 -4.81 -4.11 38.91
N LEU A 15 -6.13 -3.95 38.74
CA LEU A 15 -6.79 -4.18 37.46
C LEU A 15 -6.70 -2.97 36.50
N PHE A 16 -6.36 -1.78 37.02
CA PHE A 16 -6.28 -0.55 36.20
C PHE A 16 -4.88 -0.23 35.67
N ILE A 17 -3.84 -0.95 36.09
CA ILE A 17 -2.46 -0.69 35.62
C ILE A 17 -2.22 -1.33 34.23
N PHE A 18 -3.03 -2.31 33.82
CA PHE A 18 -2.87 -2.98 32.52
C PHE A 18 -3.70 -2.39 31.37
N LEU A 19 -4.51 -1.35 31.61
CA LEU A 19 -5.42 -0.81 30.60
C LEU A 19 -4.89 0.43 29.84
N SER A 20 -3.61 0.78 29.98
CA SER A 20 -3.07 2.04 29.42
C SER A 20 -1.91 1.88 28.43
N ALA A 21 -1.83 0.75 27.73
CA ALA A 21 -0.99 0.61 26.55
C ALA A 21 -1.83 0.21 25.33
N ALA A 22 -2.87 1.02 25.04
CA ALA A 22 -3.41 1.06 23.69
C ALA A 22 -2.39 1.82 22.83
N GLU A 23 -1.28 1.15 22.51
CA GLU A 23 -0.27 1.67 21.58
C GLU A 23 -0.97 1.83 20.22
N ALA A 24 -1.04 3.06 19.74
CA ALA A 24 -1.64 3.35 18.45
C ALA A 24 -0.94 2.51 17.38
N ALA A 25 -1.71 1.78 16.56
CA ALA A 25 -1.12 0.97 15.51
C ALA A 25 -0.19 1.83 14.64
N PRO A 26 1.04 1.37 14.34
CA PRO A 26 2.00 2.19 13.61
C PRO A 26 1.47 2.48 12.21
N MET A 27 1.46 3.76 11.83
CA MET A 27 1.00 4.21 10.52
C MET A 27 2.05 3.84 9.46
N SER A 28 1.66 3.05 8.45
CA SER A 28 2.50 2.79 7.28
C SER A 28 2.44 3.93 6.28
N TYR A 29 3.54 4.11 5.56
CA TYR A 29 3.70 5.11 4.52
C TYR A 29 3.99 4.39 3.20
N LYS A 30 3.67 5.06 2.09
CA LYS A 30 3.90 4.54 0.74
C LYS A 30 4.78 5.49 -0.05
N LEU A 31 5.75 4.96 -0.77
CA LEU A 31 6.67 5.72 -1.61
C LEU A 31 6.87 5.02 -2.95
N ASP A 32 6.70 5.78 -4.02
CA ASP A 32 6.95 5.34 -5.39
C ASP A 32 8.28 5.90 -5.87
N GLY A 33 9.11 5.09 -6.50
CA GLY A 33 10.40 5.53 -6.99
C GLY A 33 11.09 4.50 -7.88
N ARG A 34 12.31 4.82 -8.33
CA ARG A 34 13.10 3.94 -9.20
C ARG A 34 14.17 3.22 -8.40
N VAL A 35 14.34 1.93 -8.63
CA VAL A 35 15.42 1.17 -8.01
C VAL A 35 16.76 1.73 -8.51
N LEU A 36 17.62 2.16 -7.58
CA LEU A 36 19.01 2.51 -7.88
C LEU A 36 19.89 1.28 -7.85
N ARG A 37 19.76 0.48 -6.78
CA ARG A 37 20.50 -0.77 -6.58
C ARG A 37 19.84 -1.63 -5.51
N VAL A 38 20.22 -2.90 -5.52
CA VAL A 38 19.84 -3.90 -4.53
C VAL A 38 21.11 -4.47 -3.91
N ASP A 39 21.18 -4.50 -2.59
CA ASP A 39 22.16 -5.30 -1.87
C ASP A 39 21.42 -6.49 -1.24
N GLU A 40 21.53 -7.64 -1.89
CA GLU A 40 20.84 -8.86 -1.46
C GLU A 40 21.47 -9.47 -0.20
N SER A 41 22.78 -9.26 0.02
CA SER A 41 23.49 -9.80 1.20
C SER A 41 23.02 -9.11 2.47
N SER A 42 22.88 -7.78 2.41
CA SER A 42 22.38 -6.96 3.52
C SER A 42 20.85 -6.79 3.51
N ARG A 43 20.17 -7.36 2.49
CA ARG A 43 18.73 -7.16 2.20
C ARG A 43 18.31 -5.68 2.22
N MET A 44 19.07 -4.86 1.51
CA MET A 44 18.81 -3.43 1.36
C MET A 44 18.35 -3.09 -0.04
N LEU A 45 17.31 -2.27 -0.14
CA LEU A 45 16.81 -1.71 -1.38
C LEU A 45 17.05 -0.20 -1.40
N TYR A 46 17.69 0.29 -2.46
CA TYR A 46 17.96 1.70 -2.65
C TYR A 46 17.06 2.23 -3.76
N VAL A 47 16.28 3.26 -3.45
CA VAL A 47 15.28 3.83 -4.36
C VAL A 47 15.52 5.32 -4.54
N GLU A 48 15.59 5.77 -5.78
CA GLU A 48 15.53 7.17 -6.15
C GLU A 48 14.08 7.65 -6.07
N PHE A 49 13.84 8.63 -5.20
CA PHE A 49 12.57 9.30 -5.04
C PHE A 49 12.66 10.72 -5.58
N THR A 50 11.76 11.07 -6.50
CA THR A 50 11.56 12.44 -6.96
C THR A 50 10.35 13.04 -6.26
N HIS A 51 10.55 14.08 -5.47
CA HIS A 51 9.47 14.76 -4.77
C HIS A 51 8.51 15.43 -5.77
N PRO A 52 7.20 15.12 -5.77
CA PRO A 52 6.29 15.50 -6.85
C PRO A 52 6.04 17.01 -6.94
N ALA A 53 6.15 17.75 -5.83
CA ALA A 53 5.89 19.19 -5.82
C ALA A 53 7.15 20.04 -6.06
N THR A 54 8.34 19.53 -5.74
CA THR A 54 9.59 20.30 -5.77
C THR A 54 10.57 19.81 -6.83
N GLY A 55 10.39 18.60 -7.35
CA GLY A 55 11.34 17.95 -8.27
C GLY A 55 12.65 17.53 -7.61
N GLU A 56 12.78 17.68 -6.29
CA GLU A 56 13.98 17.27 -5.55
C GLU A 56 14.15 15.76 -5.63
N VAL A 57 15.35 15.33 -5.99
CA VAL A 57 15.72 13.92 -6.09
C VAL A 57 16.48 13.51 -4.83
N SER A 58 16.02 12.45 -4.17
CA SER A 58 16.65 11.93 -2.96
C SER A 58 16.74 10.41 -3.00
N GLU A 59 17.81 9.86 -2.43
CA GLU A 59 17.91 8.42 -2.21
C GLU A 59 17.15 8.04 -0.93
N LYS A 60 16.37 6.96 -1.03
CA LYS A 60 15.69 6.31 0.09
C LYS A 60 16.21 4.89 0.23
N VAL A 61 16.67 4.56 1.44
CA VAL A 61 17.24 3.25 1.76
C VAL A 61 16.24 2.46 2.59
N PHE A 62 15.87 1.29 2.10
CA PHE A 62 14.92 0.41 2.74
C PHE A 62 15.59 -0.87 3.21
N THR A 63 15.43 -1.20 4.49
CA THR A 63 15.70 -2.53 5.02
C THR A 63 14.54 -3.43 4.65
N VAL A 64 14.81 -4.57 4.00
CA VAL A 64 13.80 -5.48 3.49
C VAL A 64 13.80 -6.76 4.33
N PRO A 65 12.96 -6.87 5.39
CA PRO A 65 12.93 -8.03 6.26
C PRO A 65 12.42 -9.28 5.53
N GLN A 66 12.60 -10.47 6.11
CA GLN A 66 12.24 -11.74 5.46
C GLN A 66 10.73 -11.91 5.22
N ASP A 67 9.92 -11.30 6.07
CA ASP A 67 8.46 -11.29 6.01
C ASP A 67 7.88 -10.20 5.09
N CYS A 68 8.74 -9.43 4.41
CA CYS A 68 8.30 -8.43 3.44
C CYS A 68 7.53 -9.10 2.29
N GLY A 69 6.32 -8.59 2.01
CA GLY A 69 5.51 -9.06 0.90
C GLY A 69 5.97 -8.48 -0.43
N PHE A 70 5.83 -9.25 -1.51
CA PHE A 70 6.18 -8.82 -2.86
C PHE A 70 5.00 -8.97 -3.82
N LYS A 71 4.82 -7.98 -4.71
CA LYS A 71 3.83 -8.00 -5.80
C LYS A 71 4.51 -7.85 -7.15
N ASN A 72 4.05 -8.61 -8.13
CA ASN A 72 4.56 -8.59 -9.52
C ASN A 72 6.07 -8.84 -9.66
N VAL A 73 6.70 -9.33 -8.58
CA VAL A 73 8.10 -9.71 -8.51
C VAL A 73 8.23 -10.85 -7.50
N LYS A 74 9.15 -11.79 -7.74
CA LYS A 74 9.31 -12.98 -6.89
C LYS A 74 10.11 -12.72 -5.60
N GLY A 75 10.72 -11.55 -5.47
CA GLY A 75 11.56 -11.18 -4.34
C GLY A 75 12.57 -10.10 -4.70
N LEU A 76 13.32 -9.65 -3.68
CA LEU A 76 14.27 -8.53 -3.78
C LEU A 76 15.33 -8.72 -4.89
N GLY A 77 15.96 -9.89 -5.00
CA GLY A 77 17.00 -10.19 -6.01
C GLY A 77 16.49 -10.26 -7.46
N LYS A 78 15.21 -9.98 -7.73
CA LYS A 78 14.65 -9.87 -9.08
C LYS A 78 14.37 -8.44 -9.52
N LEU A 79 14.59 -7.46 -8.64
CA LEU A 79 14.54 -6.05 -8.98
C LEU A 79 15.87 -5.62 -9.59
N ASN A 80 15.81 -4.87 -10.69
CA ASN A 80 16.95 -4.32 -11.40
C ASN A 80 16.98 -2.80 -11.27
N ALA A 81 18.15 -2.21 -11.45
CA ALA A 81 18.28 -0.77 -11.50
C ALA A 81 17.39 -0.18 -12.63
N GLY A 82 16.65 0.87 -12.32
CA GLY A 82 15.70 1.53 -13.21
C GLY A 82 14.25 1.05 -13.09
N ASP A 83 14.01 -0.11 -12.47
CA ASP A 83 12.67 -0.64 -12.24
C ASP A 83 11.85 0.34 -11.40
N LEU A 84 10.58 0.52 -11.76
CA LEU A 84 9.67 1.34 -10.97
C LEU A 84 9.08 0.47 -9.86
N VAL A 85 9.19 0.93 -8.62
CA VAL A 85 8.70 0.23 -7.45
C VAL A 85 7.84 1.13 -6.59
N SER A 86 6.90 0.51 -5.91
CA SER A 86 6.12 1.12 -4.85
C SER A 86 6.41 0.38 -3.55
N ALA A 87 6.97 1.08 -2.57
CA ALA A 87 7.35 0.53 -1.27
C ALA A 87 6.41 1.06 -0.18
N GLU A 88 5.73 0.15 0.49
CA GLU A 88 5.06 0.43 1.77
C GLU A 88 6.04 0.17 2.91
N TYR A 89 6.18 1.12 3.83
CA TYR A 89 7.21 1.09 4.86
C TYR A 89 6.78 1.69 6.19
N LEU A 90 7.52 1.35 7.23
CA LEU A 90 7.50 2.00 8.54
C LEU A 90 8.80 2.75 8.77
N PRO A 91 8.78 3.96 9.35
CA PRO A 91 9.99 4.60 9.83
C PRO A 91 10.52 3.83 11.04
N GLU A 92 11.79 3.42 10.98
CA GLU A 92 12.50 2.73 12.06
C GLU A 92 13.81 3.47 12.35
N GLY A 93 13.70 4.55 13.14
CA GLY A 93 14.81 5.47 13.38
C GLY A 93 15.23 6.20 12.11
N GLU A 94 16.50 6.07 11.71
CA GLU A 94 17.04 6.67 10.49
C GLU A 94 16.80 5.79 9.24
N MET A 95 16.34 4.56 9.42
CA MET A 95 16.10 3.60 8.34
C MET A 95 14.62 3.43 8.05
N LEU A 96 14.30 3.01 6.81
CA LEU A 96 12.94 2.70 6.41
C LEU A 96 12.78 1.18 6.36
N LYS A 97 11.86 0.62 7.14
CA LYS A 97 11.58 -0.82 7.10
C LYS A 97 10.48 -1.10 6.08
N ALA A 98 10.79 -1.79 5.00
CA ALA A 98 9.79 -2.18 4.01
C ALA A 98 8.86 -3.27 4.57
N ILE A 99 7.55 -3.07 4.44
CA ILE A 99 6.51 -4.06 4.72
C ILE A 99 6.11 -4.77 3.42
N TYR A 100 5.97 -3.99 2.35
CA TYR A 100 5.50 -4.49 1.06
C TYR A 100 6.20 -3.79 -0.10
N ILE A 101 6.61 -4.53 -1.12
CA ILE A 101 7.22 -3.99 -2.33
C ILE A 101 6.44 -4.48 -3.55
N GLU A 102 5.88 -3.54 -4.30
CA GLU A 102 5.24 -3.78 -5.59
C GLU A 102 6.15 -3.33 -6.72
N HIS A 103 6.48 -4.25 -7.63
CA HIS A 103 7.10 -3.90 -8.91
C HIS A 103 6.00 -3.39 -9.86
N VAL A 104 6.17 -2.17 -10.38
CA VAL A 104 5.20 -1.50 -11.25
C VAL A 104 5.58 -1.75 -12.71
N PRO A 105 4.83 -2.59 -13.46
CA PRO A 105 5.16 -2.89 -14.84
C PRO A 105 5.02 -1.65 -15.71
N THR A 106 6.13 -1.11 -16.21
CA THR A 106 6.12 0.03 -17.13
C THR A 106 5.61 -0.35 -18.53
N ALA A 107 5.65 -1.63 -18.89
CA ALA A 107 5.13 -2.14 -20.16
C ALA A 107 3.60 -2.06 -20.28
N GLU A 108 2.86 -2.02 -19.16
CA GLU A 108 1.39 -1.94 -19.15
C GLU A 108 0.83 -0.52 -19.07
N LEU A 109 1.68 0.49 -18.88
CA LEU A 109 1.33 1.89 -19.17
C LEU A 109 1.23 2.17 -20.69
N ALA A 110 1.12 1.10 -21.50
CA ALA A 110 0.85 1.12 -22.91
C ALA A 110 -0.35 2.01 -23.19
N MET A 111 -0.01 3.17 -23.76
CA MET A 111 -0.85 4.17 -24.36
C MET A 111 -2.20 3.61 -24.81
N THR A 112 -3.26 3.86 -24.04
CA THR A 112 -4.59 3.83 -24.61
C THR A 112 -4.62 4.94 -25.65
N THR A 113 -4.56 4.58 -26.92
CA THR A 113 -4.54 5.60 -27.96
C THR A 113 -5.90 6.31 -27.96
N PRO A 114 -5.97 7.62 -28.28
CA PRO A 114 -7.25 8.32 -28.36
C PRO A 114 -8.27 7.62 -29.27
N GLY A 115 -7.80 6.87 -30.28
CA GLY A 115 -8.62 6.03 -31.16
C GLY A 115 -9.29 4.84 -30.46
N GLU A 116 -8.61 4.16 -29.55
CA GLU A 116 -9.17 3.05 -28.77
C GLU A 116 -10.20 3.55 -27.74
N VAL A 117 -9.91 4.69 -27.11
CA VAL A 117 -10.86 5.37 -26.22
C VAL A 117 -12.11 5.80 -27.01
N ALA A 118 -11.93 6.43 -28.18
CA ALA A 118 -13.04 6.83 -29.03
C ALA A 118 -13.88 5.64 -29.50
N LYS A 119 -13.25 4.54 -29.92
CA LYS A 119 -13.94 3.31 -30.35
C LYS A 119 -14.79 2.73 -29.21
N THR A 120 -14.27 2.72 -27.99
CA THR A 120 -14.99 2.24 -26.79
C THR A 120 -16.18 3.14 -26.49
N LEU A 121 -16.00 4.48 -26.52
CA LEU A 121 -17.09 5.45 -26.32
C LEU A 121 -18.20 5.33 -27.39
N PHE A 122 -17.81 5.12 -28.66
CA PHE A 122 -18.77 4.89 -29.75
C PHE A 122 -19.57 3.60 -29.56
N GLN A 123 -18.91 2.52 -29.12
CA GLN A 123 -19.57 1.24 -28.86
C GLN A 123 -20.58 1.36 -27.71
N ILE A 124 -20.22 2.03 -26.61
CA ILE A 124 -21.13 2.29 -25.49
C ILE A 124 -22.38 3.05 -25.97
N LYS A 125 -22.19 4.15 -26.70
CA LYS A 125 -23.29 4.96 -27.24
C LYS A 125 -24.18 4.19 -28.23
N SER A 126 -23.59 3.28 -29.01
CA SER A 126 -24.33 2.46 -29.96
C SER A 126 -25.17 1.37 -29.28
N ASN A 127 -24.66 0.78 -28.20
CA ASN A 127 -25.37 -0.23 -27.41
C ASN A 127 -26.49 0.41 -26.58
N GLU A 128 -26.28 1.61 -26.05
CA GLU A 128 -27.32 2.38 -25.37
C GLU A 128 -28.50 2.68 -26.30
N LYS A 129 -28.24 3.05 -27.56
CA LYS A 129 -29.28 3.25 -28.57
C LYS A 129 -30.02 1.98 -28.98
N LYS A 130 -29.35 0.82 -29.01
CA LYS A 130 -30.00 -0.48 -29.28
C LYS A 130 -30.91 -0.88 -28.12
N ASN A 131 -30.39 -0.81 -26.90
CA ASN A 131 -31.16 -1.12 -25.69
C ASN A 131 -32.37 -0.19 -25.49
N ALA A 132 -32.26 1.09 -25.86
CA ALA A 132 -33.39 2.03 -25.84
C ALA A 132 -34.44 1.77 -26.95
N LYS A 133 -34.06 1.10 -28.03
CA LYS A 133 -34.95 0.77 -29.16
C LYS A 133 -35.70 -0.56 -28.95
N ASP A 134 -35.11 -1.46 -28.17
CA ASP A 134 -35.67 -2.77 -27.80
C ASP A 134 -36.46 -2.73 -26.48
N ALA A 135 -36.51 -1.57 -25.81
CA ALA A 135 -37.41 -1.38 -24.67
C ALA A 135 -38.88 -1.51 -25.16
N PRO A 136 -39.68 -2.42 -24.59
CA PRO A 136 -41.07 -2.59 -24.99
C PRO A 136 -41.80 -1.26 -24.76
N ARG A 137 -42.35 -0.68 -25.83
CA ARG A 137 -43.31 0.42 -25.71
C ARG A 137 -44.46 -0.11 -24.87
N GLY A 138 -44.53 0.35 -23.62
CA GLY A 138 -45.63 0.04 -22.73
C GLY A 138 -46.95 0.27 -23.45
N GLN A 139 -47.81 -0.75 -23.43
CA GLN A 139 -49.22 -0.60 -23.73
C GLN A 139 -49.78 0.45 -22.78
N SER A 140 -50.18 1.61 -23.33
CA SER A 140 -51.06 2.53 -22.63
C SER A 140 -52.45 1.89 -22.60
N VAL A 141 -52.93 1.59 -21.38
CA VAL A 141 -54.33 1.30 -21.07
C VAL A 141 -55.16 2.57 -21.23
#